data_AF-A0A8T4XG16-F1
#
_entry.id   AF-A0A8T4XG16-F1
#
_cell.length_a   1.000
_cell.length_b   1.000
_cell.length_c   1.000
_cell.angle_alpha   90.00
_cell.angle_beta   90.00
_cell.angle_gamma   90.00
#
_symmetry.space_group_name_H-M   'P 1'
#
loop_
_entity.id
_entity.type
_entity.pdbx_description
1 polymer ?
#
loop_
_entity_poly.entity_id
_entity_poly.type
_entity_poly.pdbx_seq_one_letter_code
_entity_poly.pdbx_strand_id
1 'polypeptide(L)' 'TACEKFAKKYNLPQTAGSDSHIVETVGLAYTLVNTEERSIDSIIEAIKEGLIKPLGTGMPFSLRIRNIFKSVGRKGETNR' A
#
# COMPACT_ATOMS: atom_id res chain seq x y z
N THR A 1 7.10 11.57 -5.64
CA THR A 1 5.88 12.27 -5.15
C THR A 1 6.24 13.42 -4.20
N ALA A 2 5.27 14.23 -3.73
CA ALA A 2 5.55 15.26 -2.71
C ALA A 2 6.10 14.65 -1.42
N CYS A 3 5.53 13.54 -0.96
CA CYS A 3 6.01 12.78 0.19
C CYS A 3 7.44 12.25 -0.03
N GLU A 4 7.78 11.81 -1.25
CA GLU A 4 9.14 11.38 -1.58
C GLU A 4 10.16 12.51 -1.51
N LYS A 5 9.81 13.70 -2.03
CA LYS A 5 10.68 14.88 -1.90
C LYS A 5 10.87 15.27 -0.43
N PHE A 6 9.81 15.20 0.38
CA PHE A 6 9.89 15.45 1.82
C PHE A 6 10.78 14.43 2.52
N ALA A 7 10.55 13.14 2.32
CA ALA A 7 11.33 12.07 2.94
C ALA A 7 12.82 12.17 2.60
N LYS A 8 13.15 12.41 1.31
CA LYS A 8 14.53 12.64 0.87
C LYS A 8 15.16 13.88 1.51
N LYS A 9 14.40 14.95 1.71
CA LYS A 9 14.90 16.18 2.37
C LYS A 9 15.26 15.96 3.84
N TYR A 10 14.55 15.07 4.53
CA TYR A 10 14.72 14.82 5.96
C TYR A 10 15.38 13.46 6.28
N ASN A 11 15.92 12.76 5.28
CA ASN A 11 16.50 11.42 5.41
C ASN A 11 15.56 10.43 6.12
N LEU A 12 14.27 10.47 5.78
CA LEU A 12 13.27 9.59 6.38
C LEU A 12 13.07 8.33 5.51
N PRO A 13 12.98 7.14 6.13
CA PRO A 13 12.60 5.93 5.42
C PRO A 13 11.17 6.05 4.87
N GLN A 14 10.93 5.38 3.75
CA GLN A 14 9.66 5.45 3.03
C GLN A 14 9.02 4.08 2.92
N THR A 15 7.77 3.96 3.36
CA THR A 15 6.99 2.73 3.25
C THR A 15 5.80 2.92 2.32
N ALA A 16 5.32 1.80 1.77
CA ALA A 16 4.09 1.72 1.01
C ALA A 16 3.29 0.49 1.45
N GLY A 17 1.97 0.68 1.55
CA GLY A 17 1.02 -0.37 1.86
C GLY A 17 -0.24 -0.17 1.04
N SER A 18 -0.83 -1.27 0.59
CA SER A 18 -2.00 -1.27 -0.30
C SER A 18 -3.28 -0.72 0.35
N ASP A 19 -3.34 -0.66 1.68
CA ASP A 19 -4.56 -0.31 2.44
C ASP A 19 -5.80 -1.06 1.93
N SER A 20 -5.61 -2.37 1.74
CA SER A 20 -6.57 -3.21 1.04
C SER A 20 -7.80 -3.52 1.87
N HIS A 21 -8.94 -3.13 1.34
CA HIS A 21 -10.27 -3.49 1.87
C HIS A 21 -10.94 -4.61 1.05
N ILE A 22 -10.32 -5.00 -0.08
CA ILE A 22 -10.71 -6.14 -0.92
C ILE A 22 -9.47 -6.96 -1.28
N VAL A 23 -9.63 -8.26 -1.50
CA VAL A 23 -8.50 -9.17 -1.77
C VAL A 23 -7.75 -8.76 -3.04
N GLU A 24 -8.45 -8.25 -4.05
CA GLU A 24 -7.85 -7.89 -5.34
C GLU A 24 -6.94 -6.66 -5.29
N THR A 25 -6.95 -5.90 -4.19
CA THR A 25 -6.01 -4.77 -4.02
C THR A 25 -4.77 -5.16 -3.22
N VAL A 26 -4.75 -6.36 -2.62
CA VAL A 26 -3.62 -6.82 -1.80
C VAL A 26 -2.38 -6.89 -2.68
N GLY A 27 -1.30 -6.25 -2.22
CA GLY A 27 -0.03 -6.21 -2.95
C GLY A 27 0.02 -5.18 -4.09
N LEU A 28 -1.04 -4.39 -4.33
CA LEU A 28 -0.92 -3.25 -5.26
C LEU A 28 0.06 -2.19 -4.78
N ALA A 29 0.30 -2.10 -3.47
CA ALA A 29 1.41 -1.36 -2.89
C ALA A 29 2.02 -2.14 -1.71
N TYR A 30 3.34 -2.15 -1.65
CA TYR A 30 4.13 -2.91 -0.69
C TYR A 30 5.53 -2.29 -0.53
N THR A 31 6.23 -2.67 0.52
CA THR A 31 7.61 -2.24 0.76
C THR A 31 8.54 -3.42 0.54
N LEU A 32 9.52 -3.27 -0.36
CA LEU A 32 10.64 -4.20 -0.43
C LEU A 32 11.60 -3.89 0.73
N VAL A 33 11.91 -4.90 1.52
CA VAL A 33 12.87 -4.82 2.63
C VAL A 33 14.09 -5.61 2.25
N ASN A 34 15.26 -4.97 2.22
CA ASN A 34 16.52 -5.61 1.90
C ASN A 34 17.20 -6.09 3.18
N THR A 35 17.07 -7.39 3.47
CA THR A 35 17.68 -8.04 4.63
C THR A 35 17.98 -9.50 4.31
N GLU A 36 19.08 -10.02 4.87
CA GLU A 36 19.51 -11.42 4.68
C GLU A 36 18.66 -12.38 5.54
N GLU A 37 18.12 -11.90 6.65
CA GLU A 37 17.37 -12.71 7.61
C GLU A 37 15.88 -12.33 7.64
N ARG A 38 15.00 -13.32 7.56
CA ARG A 38 13.55 -13.16 7.72
C ARG A 38 13.13 -13.15 9.19
N SER A 39 13.76 -12.29 9.99
CA SER A 39 13.42 -12.06 11.39
C SER A 39 12.74 -10.69 11.58
N ILE A 40 11.99 -10.54 12.67
CA ILE A 40 11.35 -9.26 13.00
C ILE A 40 12.41 -8.17 13.23
N ASP A 41 13.47 -8.49 13.96
CA ASP A 41 14.52 -7.54 14.31
C ASP A 41 15.28 -7.07 13.07
N SER A 42 15.64 -7.99 12.17
CA SER A 42 16.34 -7.67 10.92
C SER A 42 15.47 -6.83 9.97
N ILE A 43 14.15 -7.01 9.98
CA ILE A 43 13.22 -6.16 9.23
C ILE A 43 13.16 -4.74 9.83
N ILE A 44 13.06 -4.64 11.15
CA ILE A 44 13.01 -3.34 11.84
C ILE A 44 14.31 -2.56 11.62
N GLU A 45 15.45 -3.23 11.71
CA GLU A 45 16.77 -2.64 11.45
C GLU A 45 16.87 -2.15 10.00
N ALA A 46 16.50 -2.98 9.02
CA ALA A 46 16.50 -2.58 7.61
C ALA A 46 15.59 -1.35 7.35
N ILE A 47 14.45 -1.24 8.03
CA ILE A 47 13.57 -0.06 7.93
C ILE A 47 14.26 1.18 8.53
N LYS A 48 14.90 1.06 9.71
CA LYS A 48 15.60 2.17 10.37
C LYS A 48 16.78 2.69 9.55
N GLU A 49 17.54 1.78 8.95
CA GLU A 49 18.69 2.08 8.09
C GLU A 49 18.27 2.54 6.68
N GLY A 50 16.97 2.58 6.37
CA GLY A 50 16.47 3.01 5.07
C GLY A 50 16.78 2.01 3.94
N LEU A 51 17.09 0.75 4.27
CA LEU A 51 17.31 -0.36 3.34
C LEU A 51 15.98 -0.90 2.77
N ILE A 52 15.11 0.02 2.37
CA ILE A 52 13.76 -0.27 1.91
C ILE A 52 13.42 0.50 0.65
N LYS A 53 12.51 -0.07 -0.14
CA LYS A 53 11.98 0.58 -1.34
C LYS A 53 10.45 0.48 -1.36
N PRO A 54 9.72 1.60 -1.27
CA PRO A 54 8.28 1.59 -1.47
C PRO A 54 7.98 1.33 -2.95
N LEU A 55 7.13 0.35 -3.22
CA LEU A 55 6.64 0.02 -4.55
C LEU A 55 5.12 0.00 -4.54
N GLY A 56 4.54 0.30 -5.70
CA GLY A 56 3.12 0.13 -5.89
C GLY A 56 2.59 0.83 -7.12
N THR A 57 1.34 0.52 -7.41
CA THR A 57 0.54 1.13 -8.46
C THR A 57 -0.81 1.57 -7.90
N GLY A 58 -1.42 2.56 -8.54
CA GLY A 58 -2.77 2.97 -8.19
C GLY A 58 -3.79 1.87 -8.48
N MET A 59 -4.94 1.94 -7.81
CA MET A 59 -6.05 1.03 -8.06
C MET A 59 -6.44 1.05 -9.55
N PRO A 60 -6.47 -0.11 -10.24
CA PRO A 60 -6.96 -0.20 -11.61
C PRO A 60 -8.37 0.38 -11.75
N PHE A 61 -8.62 1.08 -12.86
CA PHE A 61 -9.91 1.75 -13.10
C PHE A 61 -11.10 0.76 -13.14
N SER A 62 -10.88 -0.45 -13.67
CA SER A 62 -11.87 -1.54 -13.70
C SER A 62 -12.33 -1.95 -12.29
N LEU A 63 -11.40 -2.07 -11.34
CA LEU A 63 -11.71 -2.38 -9.94
C LEU A 63 -12.45 -1.21 -9.26
N ARG A 64 -12.09 0.04 -9.60
CA ARG A 64 -12.77 1.23 -9.09
C ARG A 64 -14.24 1.28 -9.51
N ILE A 65 -14.52 1.03 -10.79
CA ILE A 65 -15.88 0.95 -11.32
C ILE A 65 -16.68 -0.17 -10.65
N ARG A 66 -16.10 -1.37 -10.53
CA ARG A 66 -16.75 -2.52 -9.87
C ARG A 66 -17.17 -2.21 -8.44
N ASN A 67 -16.35 -1.48 -7.69
CA ASN A 67 -16.66 -1.08 -6.32
C ASN A 67 -17.83 -0.08 -6.25
N ILE A 68 -17.92 0.84 -7.22
CA ILE A 68 -19.06 1.78 -7.34
C ILE A 68 -20.35 1.01 -7.65
N PHE A 69 -20.33 0.06 -8.60
CA PHE A 69 -21.52 -0.74 -8.90
C PHE A 69 -21.97 -1.60 -7.71
N LYS A 70 -21.02 -2.20 -6.96
CA LYS A 70 -21.34 -2.93 -5.73
C LYS A 70 -21.97 -2.04 -4.66
N SER A 71 -21.52 -0.79 -4.52
CA SER A 71 -22.09 0.13 -3.53
C SER A 71 -23.49 0.64 -3.93
N VAL A 72 -23.74 0.83 -5.23
CA VAL A 72 -25.06 1.18 -5.76
C VAL A 72 -26.04 0.01 -5.61
N GLY A 73 -25.61 -1.23 -5.91
CA GLY A 73 -26.44 -2.42 -5.75
C GLY A 73 -26.89 -2.66 -4.30
N ARG A 74 -25.98 -2.46 -3.32
CA ARG A 74 -26.29 -2.56 -1.89
C ARG A 74 -27.36 -1.56 -1.42
N LYS A 75 -27.40 -0.36 -2.01
CA LYS A 75 -28.39 0.68 -1.65
C LYS A 75 -29.82 0.33 -2.11
N GLY A 76 -29.97 -0.57 -3.09
CA GLY A 76 -31.27 -1.04 -3.57
C GLY A 76 -31.92 -2.12 -2.69
N GLU A 77 -31.13 -2.86 -1.91
CA GLU A 77 -31.63 -3.92 -1.02
C GLU A 77 -31.98 -3.40 0.39
N THR A 78 -31.36 -2.33 0.87
CA THR A 78 -31.68 -1.73 2.19
C THR A 78 -32.94 -0.85 2.18
N ASN A 79 -33.55 -0.60 1.01
CA ASN A 79 -34.76 0.20 0.84
C ASN A 79 -35.99 -0.64 0.40
N ARG A 80 -35.99 -1.96 0.67
CA ARG A 80 -37.15 -2.84 0.48
C ARG A 80 -37.57 -3.47 1.81
#